data_AF-A0A3D9H394-F1
#
_entry.id   AF-A0A3D9H394-F1
#
_cell.length_a   1.000
_cell.length_b   1.000
_cell.length_c   1.000
_cell.angle_alpha   90.00
_cell.angle_beta   90.00
_cell.angle_gamma   90.00
#
_symmetry.space_group_name_H-M   'P 1'
#
loop_
_entity.id
_entity.type
_entity.pdbx_description
1 polymer ?
#
loop_
_entity_poly.entity_id
_entity_poly.type
_entity_poly.pdbx_seq_one_letter_code
_entity_poly.pdbx_strand_id
1 'polypeptide(L)'
;MNTLIANPKAQYLLGAGLDVLHFESREWLDTLDFYTDEVRFFENLLNKKEASKNNNPEYEKMLKDLDKIHKDLFDDLKESIIKHEQLLSRIELAEKGLSDNDYREKHQHIYNKMNTFSNDFKTFKKIVFDYSKRLKL
;
A
#
# COMPACT_ATOMS: atom_id res chain seq x y z
N MET A 1 -28.07 21.62 4.93
CA MET A 1 -27.61 20.35 5.53
C MET A 1 -26.53 19.79 4.61
N ASN A 2 -25.29 19.73 5.07
CA ASN A 2 -24.16 19.26 4.27
C ASN A 2 -24.19 17.72 4.25
N THR A 3 -24.57 17.15 3.11
CA THR A 3 -24.37 15.73 2.81
C THR A 3 -22.88 15.50 2.63
N LEU A 4 -22.21 15.14 3.73
CA LEU A 4 -20.90 14.48 3.65
C LEU A 4 -21.12 13.23 2.80
N ILE A 5 -20.45 13.16 1.66
CA ILE A 5 -20.45 12.00 0.78
C ILE A 5 -19.78 10.87 1.56
N ALA A 6 -20.56 10.15 2.36
CA ALA A 6 -20.10 8.96 3.03
C ALA A 6 -19.74 7.97 1.93
N ASN A 7 -18.47 7.59 1.87
CA ASN A 7 -17.99 6.53 0.99
C ASN A 7 -18.90 5.30 1.19
N PRO A 8 -19.55 4.75 0.13
CA PRO A 8 -20.44 3.60 0.29
C PRO A 8 -19.75 2.39 0.96
N LYS A 9 -18.42 2.25 0.81
CA LYS A 9 -17.64 1.27 1.58
C LYS A 9 -17.69 1.56 3.09
N ALA A 10 -17.58 2.81 3.52
CA ALA A 10 -17.62 3.18 4.94
C ALA A 10 -18.98 2.86 5.61
N GLN A 11 -20.09 2.98 4.87
CA GLN A 11 -21.40 2.52 5.34
C GLN A 11 -21.50 0.99 5.43
N TYR A 12 -20.88 0.26 4.50
CA TYR A 12 -20.76 -1.21 4.58
C TYR A 12 -19.93 -1.65 5.79
N LEU A 13 -18.83 -0.95 6.10
CA LEU A 13 -17.94 -1.27 7.22
C LEU A 13 -18.59 -1.07 8.60
N LEU A 14 -19.66 -0.30 8.73
CA LEU A 14 -20.40 -0.14 9.99
C LEU A 14 -21.31 -1.35 10.33
N GLY A 15 -21.65 -2.18 9.33
CA GLY A 15 -22.43 -3.42 9.50
C GLY A 15 -21.66 -4.71 9.18
N ALA A 16 -20.44 -4.62 8.64
CA ALA A 16 -19.61 -5.78 8.32
C ALA A 16 -19.08 -6.45 9.60
N GLY A 17 -19.12 -7.78 9.64
CA GLY A 17 -18.48 -8.55 10.70
C GLY A 17 -16.96 -8.36 10.70
N LEU A 18 -16.32 -8.66 11.84
CA LEU A 18 -14.86 -8.54 11.96
C LEU A 18 -14.12 -9.48 10.99
N ASP A 19 -14.76 -10.56 10.56
CA ASP A 19 -14.30 -11.50 9.53
C ASP A 19 -14.09 -10.85 8.15
N VAL A 20 -14.99 -9.93 7.76
CA VAL A 20 -14.84 -9.19 6.51
C VAL A 20 -13.66 -8.23 6.59
N LEU A 21 -13.48 -7.58 7.73
CA LEU A 21 -12.36 -6.65 7.97
C LEU A 21 -11.02 -7.39 8.04
N HIS A 22 -11.02 -8.57 8.62
CA HIS A 22 -9.88 -9.49 8.60
C HIS A 22 -9.49 -9.85 7.16
N PHE A 23 -10.47 -10.25 6.35
CA PHE A 23 -10.23 -10.61 4.96
C PHE A 23 -9.64 -9.43 4.16
N GLU A 24 -10.18 -8.23 4.30
CA GLU A 24 -9.64 -7.04 3.62
C GLU A 24 -8.19 -6.75 4.05
N SER A 25 -7.86 -6.95 5.34
CA SER A 25 -6.50 -6.80 5.85
C SER A 25 -5.52 -7.83 5.26
N ARG A 26 -5.97 -9.08 5.05
CA ARG A 26 -5.20 -10.11 4.34
C ARG A 26 -4.95 -9.73 2.89
N GLU A 27 -5.97 -9.23 2.18
CA GLU A 27 -5.83 -8.75 0.81
C GLU A 27 -4.82 -7.59 0.70
N TRP A 28 -4.77 -6.69 1.69
CA TRP A 28 -3.77 -5.64 1.72
C TRP A 28 -2.35 -6.18 1.87
N LEU A 29 -2.12 -7.18 2.73
CA LEU A 29 -0.81 -7.81 2.85
C LEU A 29 -0.36 -8.44 1.53
N ASP A 30 -1.24 -9.20 0.88
CA ASP A 30 -0.95 -9.82 -0.41
C ASP A 30 -0.66 -8.76 -1.49
N THR A 31 -1.39 -7.64 -1.47
CA THR A 31 -1.16 -6.51 -2.37
C THR A 31 0.20 -5.85 -2.14
N LEU A 32 0.61 -5.65 -0.88
CA LEU A 32 1.90 -5.05 -0.54
C LEU A 32 3.06 -5.97 -0.94
N ASP A 33 2.92 -7.28 -0.75
CA ASP A 33 3.90 -8.26 -1.20
C ASP A 33 4.03 -8.24 -2.73
N PHE A 34 2.91 -8.21 -3.46
CA PHE A 34 2.92 -8.07 -4.92
C PHE A 34 3.58 -6.77 -5.38
N TYR A 35 3.28 -5.64 -4.75
CA TYR A 35 3.90 -4.36 -5.09
C TYR A 35 5.40 -4.34 -4.79
N THR A 36 5.83 -5.00 -3.73
CA THR A 36 7.26 -5.15 -3.41
C THR A 36 8.00 -5.89 -4.52
N ASP A 37 7.43 -6.99 -5.01
CA ASP A 37 8.01 -7.73 -6.14
C ASP A 37 7.99 -6.92 -7.44
N GLU A 38 6.95 -6.12 -7.66
CA GLU A 38 6.85 -5.26 -8.83
C GLU A 38 7.89 -4.12 -8.82
N VAL A 39 8.18 -3.53 -7.65
CA VAL A 39 9.26 -2.56 -7.48
C VAL A 39 10.62 -3.19 -7.83
N ARG A 40 10.91 -4.38 -7.27
CA ARG A 40 12.14 -5.13 -7.60
C ARG A 40 12.23 -5.46 -9.10
N PHE A 41 11.10 -5.77 -9.74
CA PHE A 41 11.08 -6.00 -11.17
C PHE A 41 11.47 -4.73 -11.95
N PHE A 42 10.93 -3.57 -11.57
CA PHE A 42 11.28 -2.30 -12.20
C PHE A 42 12.75 -1.92 -11.97
N GLU A 43 13.27 -2.07 -10.75
CA GLU A 43 14.70 -1.87 -10.48
C GLU A 43 15.58 -2.75 -11.37
N ASN A 44 15.30 -4.04 -11.45
CA ASN A 44 16.06 -4.98 -12.27
C ASN A 44 15.99 -4.63 -13.77
N LEU A 45 14.82 -4.20 -14.25
CA LEU A 45 14.63 -3.78 -15.63
C LEU A 45 15.47 -2.54 -15.95
N LEU A 46 15.59 -1.62 -15.00
CA LEU A 46 16.26 -0.33 -15.16
C LEU A 46 17.78 -0.48 -15.00
N ASN A 47 18.25 -1.21 -13.98
CA ASN A 47 19.66 -1.52 -13.74
C ASN A 47 20.31 -2.24 -14.94
N LYS A 48 19.59 -3.19 -15.58
CA LYS A 48 20.08 -3.86 -16.80
C LYS A 48 20.28 -2.90 -17.98
N LYS A 49 19.60 -1.76 -18.00
CA LYS A 49 19.65 -0.80 -19.11
C LYS A 49 20.64 0.33 -18.89
N GLU A 50 20.90 0.77 -17.66
CA GLU A 50 22.02 1.66 -17.32
C GLU A 50 23.36 1.09 -17.79
N ALA A 51 23.56 -0.22 -17.62
CA ALA A 51 24.76 -0.90 -18.14
C ALA A 51 24.88 -0.86 -19.68
N SER A 52 23.82 -0.46 -20.41
CA SER A 52 23.73 -0.57 -21.88
C SER A 52 23.70 0.75 -22.65
N LYS A 53 23.37 1.90 -22.04
CA LYS A 53 23.34 3.21 -22.74
C LYS A 53 23.60 4.38 -21.80
N ASN A 54 24.47 5.29 -22.26
CA ASN A 54 24.84 6.59 -21.67
C ASN A 54 23.81 7.13 -20.66
N ASN A 55 24.19 7.00 -19.39
CA ASN A 55 23.50 7.33 -18.16
C ASN A 55 22.69 8.64 -18.25
N ASN A 56 21.40 8.57 -17.88
CA ASN A 56 20.62 9.77 -17.56
C ASN A 56 20.57 9.92 -16.03
N PRO A 57 21.49 10.69 -15.42
CA PRO A 57 21.66 10.78 -13.97
C PRO A 57 20.43 11.37 -13.24
N GLU A 58 19.60 12.18 -13.90
CA GLU A 58 18.36 12.68 -13.31
C GLU A 58 17.31 11.57 -13.13
N TYR A 59 17.29 10.62 -14.05
CA TYR A 59 16.37 9.49 -13.99
C TYR A 59 16.83 8.44 -12.96
N GLU A 60 18.13 8.15 -12.90
CA GLU A 60 18.76 7.34 -11.85
C GLU A 60 18.44 7.85 -10.45
N LYS A 61 18.57 9.16 -10.26
CA LYS A 61 18.27 9.81 -8.99
C LYS A 61 16.78 9.69 -8.65
N MET A 62 15.91 9.95 -9.61
CA MET A 62 14.46 9.82 -9.43
C MET A 62 14.06 8.40 -9.02
N LEU A 63 14.66 7.37 -9.61
CA LEU A 63 14.40 5.98 -9.26
C LEU A 63 14.90 5.62 -7.87
N LYS A 64 16.13 6.02 -7.51
CA LYS A 64 16.69 5.78 -6.17
C LYS A 64 15.88 6.46 -5.08
N ASP A 65 15.45 7.70 -5.33
CA ASP A 65 14.61 8.44 -4.40
C ASP A 65 13.25 7.75 -4.25
N LEU A 66 12.69 7.18 -5.33
CA LEU A 66 11.44 6.44 -5.26
C LEU A 66 11.55 5.08 -4.57
N ASP A 67 12.56 4.29 -4.89
CA ASP A 67 12.82 2.99 -4.26
C ASP A 67 12.92 3.13 -2.74
N LYS A 68 13.71 4.12 -2.28
CA LYS A 68 13.85 4.41 -0.86
C LYS A 68 12.53 4.84 -0.20
N ILE A 69 11.77 5.74 -0.83
CA ILE A 69 10.48 6.19 -0.29
C ILE A 69 9.49 5.03 -0.21
N HIS A 70 9.46 4.17 -1.23
CA HIS A 70 8.52 3.07 -1.28
C HIS A 70 8.84 1.98 -0.24
N LYS A 71 10.11 1.63 -0.05
CA LYS A 71 10.51 0.56 0.89
C LYS A 71 10.13 0.88 2.33
N ASP A 72 10.48 2.07 2.81
CA ASP A 72 10.15 2.48 4.19
C ASP A 72 8.62 2.56 4.38
N LEU A 73 7.88 3.07 3.38
CA LEU A 73 6.42 3.09 3.44
C LEU A 73 5.77 1.70 3.39
N PHE A 74 6.32 0.76 2.61
CA PHE A 74 5.83 -0.61 2.54
C PHE A 74 5.96 -1.31 3.90
N ASP A 75 7.16 -1.22 4.49
CA ASP A 75 7.45 -1.85 5.78
C ASP A 75 6.59 -1.26 6.89
N ASP A 76 6.43 0.07 6.94
CA ASP A 76 5.57 0.76 7.90
C ASP A 76 4.09 0.36 7.76
N LEU A 77 3.57 0.30 6.52
CA LEU A 77 2.18 -0.05 6.27
C LEU A 77 1.92 -1.53 6.57
N LYS A 78 2.86 -2.41 6.21
CA LYS A 78 2.82 -3.84 6.52
C LYS A 78 2.82 -4.07 8.03
N GLU A 79 3.70 -3.40 8.76
CA GLU A 79 3.75 -3.49 10.23
C GLU A 79 2.44 -2.99 10.86
N SER A 80 1.86 -1.90 10.33
CA SER A 80 0.56 -1.38 10.77
C SER A 80 -0.57 -2.40 10.58
N ILE A 81 -0.59 -3.13 9.45
CA ILE A 81 -1.58 -4.19 9.19
C ILE A 81 -1.35 -5.39 10.11
N ILE A 82 -0.11 -5.81 10.32
CA ILE A 82 0.20 -6.92 11.24
C ILE A 82 -0.25 -6.58 12.67
N LYS A 83 0.03 -5.37 13.16
CA LYS A 83 -0.42 -4.91 14.49
C LYS A 83 -1.94 -4.85 14.58
N HIS A 84 -2.63 -4.52 13.48
CA HIS A 84 -4.09 -4.53 13.40
C HIS A 84 -4.66 -5.95 13.49
N GLU A 85 -4.07 -6.91 12.78
CA GLU A 85 -4.45 -8.33 12.85
C GLU A 85 -4.19 -8.94 14.24
N GLN A 86 -3.09 -8.57 14.88
CA GLN A 86 -2.82 -8.95 16.27
C GLN A 86 -3.87 -8.40 17.25
N LEU A 87 -4.37 -7.18 16.99
CA LEU A 87 -5.46 -6.61 17.77
C LEU A 87 -6.76 -7.40 17.60
N LEU A 88 -7.07 -7.84 16.37
CA LEU A 88 -8.24 -8.70 16.11
C LEU A 88 -8.17 -9.98 16.94
N SER A 89 -7.03 -10.69 16.89
CA SER A 89 -6.84 -11.93 17.64
C SER A 89 -7.07 -11.74 19.15
N ARG A 90 -6.62 -10.61 19.71
CA ARG A 90 -6.84 -10.28 21.13
C ARG A 90 -8.31 -9.99 21.45
N ILE A 91 -9.04 -9.36 20.53
CA ILE A 91 -10.49 -9.13 20.64
C ILE A 91 -11.25 -10.47 20.60
N GLU A 92 -10.89 -11.38 19.69
CA GLU A 92 -11.48 -12.72 19.61
C GLU A 92 -11.23 -13.56 20.87
N LEU A 93 -10.10 -13.35 21.55
CA LEU A 93 -9.80 -13.94 22.86
C LEU A 93 -10.50 -13.25 24.04
N ALA A 94 -11.39 -12.29 23.76
CA ALA A 94 -12.14 -11.52 24.75
C ALA A 94 -11.25 -10.81 25.79
N GLU A 95 -10.08 -10.33 25.38
CA GLU A 95 -9.19 -9.57 26.26
C GLU A 95 -9.88 -8.30 26.75
N LYS A 96 -9.88 -8.09 28.07
CA LYS A 96 -10.59 -6.97 28.70
C LYS A 96 -9.99 -5.62 28.29
N GLY A 97 -10.86 -4.66 28.02
CA GLY A 97 -10.48 -3.28 27.70
C GLY A 97 -10.19 -3.03 26.23
N LEU A 98 -10.46 -3.99 25.35
CA LEU A 98 -10.45 -3.80 23.91
C LEU A 98 -11.87 -3.59 23.38
N SER A 99 -12.02 -2.64 22.46
CA SER A 99 -13.29 -2.29 21.84
C SER A 99 -13.26 -2.61 20.35
N ASP A 100 -14.35 -3.21 19.85
CA ASP A 100 -14.60 -3.36 18.41
C ASP A 100 -14.51 -2.03 17.66
N ASN A 101 -14.89 -0.93 18.32
CA ASN A 101 -14.83 0.39 17.69
C ASN A 101 -13.37 0.85 17.47
N ASP A 102 -12.48 0.61 18.44
CA ASP A 102 -11.05 0.94 18.31
C ASP A 102 -10.40 0.14 17.16
N TYR A 103 -10.85 -1.10 16.97
CA TYR A 103 -10.44 -1.92 15.84
C TYR A 103 -10.91 -1.31 14.52
N ARG A 104 -12.20 -0.97 14.40
CA ARG A 104 -12.79 -0.39 13.18
C ARG A 104 -12.17 0.97 12.82
N GLU A 105 -11.86 1.81 13.81
CA GLU A 105 -11.18 3.08 13.58
C GLU A 105 -9.77 2.88 13.01
N LYS A 106 -9.00 1.94 13.58
CA LYS A 106 -7.69 1.56 13.04
C LYS A 106 -7.80 0.99 11.63
N HIS A 107 -8.80 0.14 11.39
CA HIS A 107 -9.06 -0.43 10.07
C HIS A 107 -9.30 0.69 9.03
N GLN A 108 -10.16 1.66 9.35
CA GLN A 108 -10.43 2.80 8.48
C GLN A 108 -9.18 3.65 8.20
N HIS A 109 -8.31 3.82 9.19
CA HIS A 109 -7.04 4.53 9.01
C HIS A 109 -6.11 3.79 8.03
N ILE A 110 -5.99 2.48 8.17
CA ILE A 110 -5.19 1.64 7.26
C ILE A 110 -5.80 1.66 5.85
N TYR A 111 -7.12 1.52 5.73
CA TYR A 111 -7.84 1.65 4.46
C TYR A 111 -7.47 2.94 3.73
N ASN A 112 -7.51 4.08 4.44
CA ASN A 112 -7.18 5.38 3.85
C ASN A 112 -5.72 5.44 3.39
N LYS A 113 -4.78 4.92 4.20
CA LYS A 113 -3.37 4.82 3.84
C LYS A 113 -3.17 3.94 2.61
N MET A 114 -3.81 2.78 2.53
CA MET A 114 -3.71 1.85 1.41
C MET A 114 -4.23 2.48 0.11
N ASN A 115 -5.31 3.27 0.19
CA ASN A 115 -5.86 3.96 -0.97
C ASN A 115 -4.93 5.07 -1.47
N THR A 116 -4.35 5.88 -0.58
CA THR A 116 -3.33 6.87 -0.94
C THR A 116 -2.13 6.18 -1.58
N PHE A 117 -1.60 5.15 -0.91
CA PHE A 117 -0.45 4.40 -1.38
C PHE A 117 -0.67 3.80 -2.78
N SER A 118 -1.84 3.21 -3.02
CA SER A 118 -2.18 2.62 -4.32
C SER A 118 -2.22 3.66 -5.45
N ASN A 119 -2.68 4.89 -5.16
CA ASN A 119 -2.69 5.98 -6.13
C ASN A 119 -1.28 6.49 -6.43
N ASP A 120 -0.44 6.62 -5.40
CA ASP A 120 0.96 7.03 -5.55
C ASP A 120 1.73 5.98 -6.36
N PHE A 121 1.53 4.70 -6.04
CA PHE A 121 2.14 3.60 -6.76
C PHE A 121 1.70 3.53 -8.23
N LYS A 122 0.41 3.79 -8.51
CA LYS A 122 -0.07 3.90 -9.90
C LYS A 122 0.59 5.04 -10.66
N THR A 123 0.85 6.17 -9.99
CA THR A 123 1.56 7.32 -10.56
C THR A 123 3.01 6.97 -10.87
N PHE A 124 3.69 6.28 -9.96
CA PHE A 124 5.02 5.74 -10.21
C PHE A 124 5.07 4.84 -11.44
N LYS A 125 4.17 3.86 -11.54
CA LYS A 125 4.13 2.94 -12.70
C LYS A 125 4.01 3.69 -14.02
N LYS A 126 3.21 4.76 -14.08
CA LYS A 126 3.11 5.60 -15.28
C LYS A 126 4.45 6.23 -15.65
N ILE A 127 5.16 6.78 -14.66
CA ILE A 127 6.49 7.39 -14.87
C ILE A 127 7.48 6.35 -15.42
N VAL A 128 7.51 5.15 -14.83
CA VAL A 128 8.35 4.05 -15.30
C VAL A 128 8.01 3.66 -16.73
N PHE A 129 6.72 3.48 -17.05
CA PHE A 129 6.29 3.14 -18.40
C PHE A 129 6.63 4.23 -19.42
N ASP A 130 6.43 5.50 -19.10
CA ASP A 130 6.73 6.60 -20.01
C ASP A 130 8.24 6.72 -20.26
N TYR A 131 9.07 6.50 -19.24
CA TYR A 131 10.50 6.39 -19.44
C TYR A 131 10.87 5.19 -20.33
N SER A 132 10.30 4.02 -20.06
CA SER A 132 10.54 2.80 -20.82
C SER A 132 10.25 2.98 -22.32
N LYS A 133 9.18 3.71 -22.67
CA LYS A 133 8.81 4.05 -24.06
C LYS A 133 9.80 5.00 -24.71
N ARG A 134 10.25 6.03 -23.99
CA ARG A 134 11.25 7.01 -24.49
C ARG A 134 12.57 6.34 -24.86
N LEU A 135 12.92 5.25 -24.19
CA LEU A 135 14.10 4.46 -24.50
C LEU A 135 13.98 3.58 -25.77
N LYS A 136 12.87 3.63 -26.51
CA LYS A 136 12.51 2.69 -27.60
C LYS A 136 12.62 1.24 -27.14
N LEU A 137 11.75 0.85 -26.20
CA LEU A 137 11.34 -0.54 -26.03
C LEU A 137 10.33 -0.93 -27.11
#